data_AF-A0A521WBJ3-F1
#
_entry.id   AF-A0A521WBJ3-F1
#
_cell.length_a   1.000
_cell.length_b   1.000
_cell.length_c   1.000
_cell.angle_alpha   90.00
_cell.angle_beta   90.00
_cell.angle_gamma   90.00
#
_symmetry.space_group_name_H-M   'P 1'
#
loop_
_entity.id
_entity.type
_entity.pdbx_description
1 polymer ?
#
loop_
_entity_poly.entity_id
_entity_poly.type
_entity_poly.pdbx_seq_one_letter_code
_entity_poly.pdbx_strand_id
1 'polypeptide(L)'
;QFLSYKVLLHGKVLYLNNELPFSEFHSRFKGMAEALPPERQQLLSNLLVPKSVPTFDSYWGEINRLCRSEKPVMVVLDCLYWSHDKKENDSSDMKNIMRQFASLRDEHQLAVIVVHHTKKGSRYQGLHNDNMRGSGVFGAAADTNMELRRSEKDISQRILKPTKLRYGKDAMREARLLSLCDTTLWFRDHGATDEEEHIGKREKEPTSQEAIDFREILKEGEVVARKEIINRCASYEYSMKTIDRLIQQARENGILQKVDTGKFRLEESNLLYA
;
A
#
# COMPACT_ATOMS: atom_id res chain seq x y z
N GLN A 1 -4.88 -23.22 -13.37
CA GLN A 1 -5.30 -22.51 -12.15
C GLN A 1 -4.17 -21.57 -11.71
N PHE A 2 -4.49 -20.48 -11.03
CA PHE A 2 -3.55 -19.55 -10.42
C PHE A 2 -4.01 -19.32 -8.97
N LEU A 3 -3.21 -19.70 -7.97
CA LEU A 3 -3.55 -19.55 -6.55
C LEU A 3 -4.95 -20.07 -6.19
N SER A 4 -5.29 -21.26 -6.68
CA SER A 4 -6.62 -21.90 -6.58
C SER A 4 -7.74 -21.28 -7.44
N TYR A 5 -7.53 -20.12 -8.07
CA TYR A 5 -8.48 -19.57 -9.03
C TYR A 5 -8.36 -20.26 -10.39
N LYS A 6 -9.51 -20.62 -10.97
CA LYS A 6 -9.55 -21.14 -12.33
C LYS A 6 -9.21 -20.01 -13.31
N VAL A 7 -8.25 -20.28 -14.20
CA VAL A 7 -7.95 -19.37 -15.32
C VAL A 7 -8.96 -19.69 -16.41
N LEU A 8 -9.81 -18.71 -16.75
CA LEU A 8 -10.90 -18.89 -17.71
C LEU A 8 -10.53 -18.48 -19.13
N LEU A 9 -9.54 -17.60 -19.27
CA LEU A 9 -9.13 -17.03 -20.55
C LEU A 9 -7.60 -16.98 -20.63
N HIS A 10 -7.08 -17.37 -21.80
CA HIS A 10 -5.66 -17.29 -22.14
C HIS A 10 -5.50 -16.37 -23.36
N GLY A 11 -4.42 -15.60 -23.39
CA GLY A 11 -4.13 -14.71 -24.52
C GLY A 11 -2.98 -13.76 -24.24
N LYS A 12 -2.81 -12.78 -25.13
CA LYS A 12 -1.77 -11.76 -25.02
C LYS A 12 -2.01 -10.84 -23.83
N VAL A 13 -0.92 -10.41 -23.20
CA VAL A 13 -0.89 -9.48 -22.08
C VAL A 13 -0.04 -8.29 -22.47
N LEU A 14 -0.60 -7.09 -22.38
CA LEU A 14 0.17 -5.85 -22.50
C LEU A 14 0.65 -5.40 -21.12
N TYR A 15 1.96 -5.46 -20.89
CA TYR A 15 2.58 -5.05 -19.63
C TYR A 15 3.20 -3.66 -19.77
N LEU A 16 2.62 -2.70 -19.06
CA LEU A 16 3.05 -1.32 -19.00
C LEU A 16 3.97 -1.14 -17.79
N ASN A 17 5.27 -1.21 -18.01
CA ASN A 17 6.30 -1.03 -16.99
C ASN A 17 6.65 0.46 -16.83
N ASN A 18 6.12 1.08 -15.79
CA ASN A 18 6.40 2.44 -15.32
C ASN A 18 7.32 2.49 -14.07
N GLU A 19 7.54 1.36 -13.39
CA GLU A 19 8.30 1.30 -12.14
C GLU A 19 9.82 1.21 -12.35
N LEU A 20 10.27 0.41 -13.32
CA LEU A 20 11.69 0.08 -13.50
C LEU A 20 12.25 0.60 -14.83
N PRO A 21 13.56 0.91 -14.91
CA PRO A 21 14.23 1.01 -16.20
C PRO A 21 14.07 -0.28 -17.01
N PHE A 22 13.87 -0.16 -18.32
CA PHE A 22 13.61 -1.32 -19.18
C PHE A 22 14.72 -2.39 -19.13
N SER A 23 15.99 -1.98 -18.95
CA SER A 23 17.12 -2.90 -18.79
C SER A 23 16.99 -3.77 -17.54
N GLU A 24 16.55 -3.18 -16.42
CA GLU A 24 16.33 -3.89 -15.15
C GLU A 24 15.14 -4.85 -15.27
N PHE A 25 14.04 -4.38 -15.85
CA PHE A 25 12.89 -5.23 -16.16
C PHE A 25 13.32 -6.43 -17.04
N HIS A 26 14.05 -6.17 -18.12
CA HIS A 26 14.47 -7.20 -19.05
C HIS A 26 15.40 -8.23 -18.41
N SER A 27 16.35 -7.77 -17.58
CA SER A 27 17.26 -8.65 -16.83
C SER A 27 16.49 -9.61 -15.90
N ARG A 28 15.54 -9.07 -15.11
CA ARG A 28 14.68 -9.85 -14.23
C ARG A 28 13.80 -10.82 -15.01
N PHE A 29 13.16 -10.33 -16.06
CA PHE A 29 12.27 -11.14 -16.90
C PHE A 29 13.02 -12.28 -17.59
N LYS A 30 14.26 -12.05 -18.03
CA LYS A 30 15.11 -13.10 -18.62
C LYS A 30 15.35 -14.23 -17.62
N GLY A 31 15.73 -13.92 -16.37
CA GLY A 31 15.91 -14.94 -15.33
C GLY A 31 14.62 -15.72 -15.02
N MET A 32 13.47 -15.03 -15.01
CA MET A 32 12.17 -15.68 -14.85
C MET A 32 11.82 -16.59 -16.05
N ALA A 33 12.09 -16.11 -17.26
CA ALA A 33 11.82 -16.83 -18.51
C ALA A 33 12.68 -18.10 -18.63
N GLU A 34 13.96 -18.03 -18.28
CA GLU A 34 14.87 -19.20 -18.31
C GLU A 34 14.45 -20.28 -17.29
N ALA A 35 13.81 -19.89 -16.19
CA ALA A 35 13.28 -20.82 -15.20
C ALA A 35 11.95 -21.49 -15.60
N LEU A 36 11.32 -21.08 -16.71
CA LEU A 36 10.11 -21.73 -17.20
C LEU A 36 10.42 -23.11 -17.78
N PRO A 37 9.54 -24.11 -17.55
CA PRO A 37 9.61 -25.39 -18.23
C PRO A 37 9.63 -25.22 -19.77
N PRO A 38 10.43 -26.01 -20.51
CA PRO A 38 10.55 -25.89 -21.96
C PRO A 38 9.20 -25.86 -22.70
N GLU A 39 8.23 -26.64 -22.26
CA GLU A 39 6.89 -26.71 -22.86
C GLU A 39 6.06 -25.42 -22.68
N ARG A 40 6.48 -24.53 -21.78
CA ARG A 40 5.84 -23.23 -21.51
C ARG A 40 6.56 -22.05 -22.14
N GLN A 41 7.78 -22.22 -22.66
CA GLN A 41 8.58 -21.14 -23.24
C GLN A 41 7.85 -20.40 -24.38
N GLN A 42 7.11 -21.14 -25.22
CA GLN A 42 6.31 -20.56 -26.30
C GLN A 42 5.27 -19.52 -25.82
N LEU A 43 4.79 -19.63 -24.57
CA LEU A 43 3.80 -18.72 -24.01
C LEU A 43 4.37 -17.32 -23.74
N LEU A 44 5.70 -17.16 -23.68
CA LEU A 44 6.35 -15.87 -23.49
C LEU A 44 6.05 -14.90 -24.65
N SER A 45 5.75 -15.41 -25.84
CA SER A 45 5.32 -14.61 -26.99
C SER A 45 4.00 -13.87 -26.76
N ASN A 46 3.21 -14.28 -25.75
CA ASN A 46 1.99 -13.57 -25.36
C ASN A 46 2.27 -12.32 -24.52
N LEU A 47 3.48 -12.12 -24.00
CA LEU A 47 3.80 -10.94 -23.20
C LEU A 47 4.33 -9.82 -24.10
N LEU A 48 3.57 -8.74 -24.17
CA LEU A 48 3.90 -7.53 -24.93
C LEU A 48 4.39 -6.47 -23.96
N VAL A 49 5.63 -6.02 -24.10
CA VAL A 49 6.22 -5.02 -23.21
C VAL A 49 6.82 -3.88 -24.04
N PRO A 50 6.18 -2.70 -24.08
CA PRO A 50 6.77 -1.53 -24.70
C PRO A 50 8.09 -1.15 -24.00
N LYS A 51 9.09 -0.72 -24.78
CA LYS A 51 10.40 -0.31 -24.23
C LYS A 51 10.33 0.95 -23.37
N SER A 52 9.38 1.83 -23.67
CA SER A 52 9.16 3.09 -22.98
C SER A 52 7.67 3.29 -22.79
N VAL A 53 7.27 3.62 -21.56
CA VAL A 53 5.89 3.89 -21.18
C VAL A 53 5.88 5.25 -20.48
N PRO A 54 5.46 6.33 -21.16
CA PRO A 54 5.29 7.63 -20.52
C PRO A 54 4.04 7.62 -19.63
N THR A 55 3.63 8.80 -19.15
CA THR A 55 2.40 8.91 -18.35
C THR A 55 1.19 8.45 -19.15
N PHE A 56 0.26 7.82 -18.46
CA PHE A 56 -0.93 7.18 -19.03
C PHE A 56 -1.76 8.13 -19.89
N ASP A 57 -1.94 9.38 -19.44
CA ASP A 57 -2.67 10.40 -20.20
C ASP A 57 -2.00 10.67 -21.56
N SER A 58 -0.65 10.73 -21.61
CA SER A 58 0.10 10.94 -22.86
C SER A 58 0.18 9.69 -23.73
N TYR A 59 0.15 8.50 -23.12
CA TYR A 59 0.27 7.22 -23.81
C TYR A 59 -1.06 6.61 -24.26
N TRP A 60 -2.18 7.22 -23.85
CA TRP A 60 -3.52 6.65 -24.01
C TRP A 60 -3.86 6.25 -25.45
N GLY A 61 -3.55 7.10 -26.43
CA GLY A 61 -3.79 6.80 -27.84
C GLY A 61 -3.01 5.58 -28.33
N GLU A 62 -1.76 5.44 -27.88
CA GLU A 62 -0.88 4.32 -28.22
C GLU A 62 -1.32 3.02 -27.54
N ILE A 63 -1.73 3.07 -26.27
CA ILE A 63 -2.34 1.93 -25.57
C ILE A 63 -3.55 1.43 -26.35
N ASN A 64 -4.45 2.33 -26.77
CA ASN A 64 -5.62 1.96 -27.56
C ASN A 64 -5.23 1.36 -28.92
N ARG A 65 -4.22 1.93 -29.59
CA ARG A 65 -3.71 1.39 -30.87
C ARG A 65 -3.19 -0.04 -30.68
N LEU A 66 -2.38 -0.28 -29.66
CA LEU A 66 -1.84 -1.60 -29.31
C LEU A 66 -2.96 -2.58 -28.95
N CYS A 67 -3.95 -2.17 -28.17
CA CYS A 67 -5.09 -3.01 -27.84
C CYS A 67 -5.88 -3.42 -29.09
N ARG A 68 -6.10 -2.52 -30.05
CA ARG A 68 -6.77 -2.85 -31.32
C ARG A 68 -5.96 -3.81 -32.19
N SER A 69 -4.65 -3.58 -32.31
CA SER A 69 -3.80 -4.38 -33.21
C SER A 69 -3.47 -5.75 -32.63
N GLU A 70 -3.13 -5.80 -31.34
CA GLU A 70 -2.65 -7.01 -30.69
C GLU A 70 -3.76 -7.82 -30.03
N LYS A 71 -4.89 -7.17 -29.69
CA LYS A 71 -6.04 -7.77 -29.00
C LYS A 71 -5.65 -8.52 -27.72
N PRO A 72 -4.97 -7.86 -26.77
CA PRO A 72 -4.62 -8.48 -25.51
C PRO A 72 -5.89 -8.77 -24.69
N VAL A 73 -5.87 -9.87 -23.95
CA VAL A 73 -6.93 -10.22 -22.99
C VAL A 73 -6.75 -9.50 -21.66
N MET A 74 -5.57 -8.89 -21.45
CA MET A 74 -5.21 -8.23 -20.20
C MET A 74 -4.21 -7.09 -20.43
N VAL A 75 -4.39 -6.00 -19.69
CA VAL A 75 -3.40 -4.93 -19.54
C VAL A 75 -2.95 -4.92 -18.08
N VAL A 76 -1.64 -4.92 -17.85
CA VAL A 76 -1.01 -4.78 -16.54
C VAL A 76 -0.33 -3.42 -16.50
N LEU A 77 -0.61 -2.62 -15.47
CA LEU A 77 0.05 -1.35 -15.20
C LEU A 77 0.91 -1.47 -13.94
N ASP A 78 2.23 -1.31 -14.08
CA ASP A 78 3.20 -1.50 -13.01
C ASP A 78 4.21 -0.34 -12.94
N CYS A 79 4.04 0.68 -12.09
CA CYS A 79 2.97 0.86 -11.12
C CYS A 79 2.16 2.15 -11.35
N LEU A 80 1.00 2.23 -10.71
CA LEU A 80 0.09 3.38 -10.81
C LEU A 80 0.74 4.70 -10.37
N TYR A 81 1.58 4.65 -9.33
CA TYR A 81 2.20 5.84 -8.74
C TYR A 81 3.04 6.64 -9.75
N TRP A 82 3.69 5.97 -10.70
CA TRP A 82 4.51 6.59 -11.75
C TRP A 82 3.79 6.76 -13.08
N SER A 83 2.53 6.31 -13.19
CA SER A 83 1.81 6.33 -14.45
C SER A 83 1.02 7.62 -14.69
N HIS A 84 0.96 8.56 -13.74
CA HIS A 84 0.15 9.78 -13.89
C HIS A 84 0.68 10.96 -13.06
N ASP A 85 0.32 12.19 -13.42
CA ASP A 85 0.72 13.42 -12.71
C ASP A 85 -0.35 13.96 -11.75
N LYS A 86 -1.44 13.21 -11.55
CA LYS A 86 -2.59 13.62 -10.71
C LYS A 86 -2.35 13.44 -9.22
N LYS A 87 -3.12 14.15 -8.38
CA LYS A 87 -2.99 14.09 -6.92
C LYS A 87 -3.69 12.84 -6.37
N GLU A 88 -2.94 11.87 -5.86
CA GLU A 88 -3.50 10.59 -5.36
C GLU A 88 -4.54 10.73 -4.24
N ASN A 89 -4.43 11.77 -3.42
CA ASN A 89 -5.38 12.03 -2.33
C ASN A 89 -6.64 12.78 -2.80
N ASP A 90 -6.66 13.27 -4.04
CA ASP A 90 -7.83 13.93 -4.63
C ASP A 90 -8.78 12.88 -5.22
N SER A 91 -9.98 12.80 -4.67
CA SER A 91 -10.95 11.79 -5.08
C SER A 91 -11.51 12.02 -6.48
N SER A 92 -11.51 13.25 -7.00
CA SER A 92 -11.99 13.56 -8.35
C SER A 92 -10.96 13.11 -9.39
N ASP A 93 -9.69 13.39 -9.15
CA ASP A 93 -8.58 12.92 -9.98
C ASP A 93 -8.56 11.40 -10.06
N MET A 94 -8.66 10.70 -8.92
CA MET A 94 -8.62 9.24 -8.90
C MET A 94 -9.87 8.63 -9.55
N LYS A 95 -11.05 9.28 -9.44
CA LYS A 95 -12.25 8.86 -10.19
C LYS A 95 -12.04 8.96 -11.70
N ASN A 96 -11.35 9.99 -12.17
CA ASN A 96 -11.07 10.15 -13.60
C ASN A 96 -10.13 9.05 -14.11
N ILE A 97 -9.10 8.69 -13.34
CA ILE A 97 -8.23 7.55 -13.67
C ILE A 97 -9.03 6.25 -13.73
N MET A 98 -9.88 5.98 -12.72
CA MET A 98 -10.71 4.77 -12.71
C MET A 98 -11.69 4.70 -13.88
N ARG A 99 -12.23 5.84 -14.33
CA ARG A 99 -13.07 5.91 -15.54
C ARG A 99 -12.29 5.58 -16.80
N GLN A 100 -11.03 6.02 -16.91
CA GLN A 100 -10.19 5.66 -18.05
C GLN A 100 -9.95 4.15 -18.08
N PHE A 101 -9.59 3.52 -16.95
CA PHE A 101 -9.46 2.05 -16.90
C PHE A 101 -10.76 1.32 -17.25
N ALA A 102 -11.91 1.81 -16.77
CA ALA A 102 -13.21 1.25 -17.13
C ALA A 102 -13.46 1.39 -18.64
N SER A 103 -13.13 2.53 -19.24
CA SER A 103 -13.24 2.74 -20.69
C SER A 103 -12.33 1.79 -21.47
N LEU A 104 -11.10 1.54 -21.02
CA LEU A 104 -10.19 0.59 -21.66
C LEU A 104 -10.77 -0.83 -21.63
N ARG A 105 -11.25 -1.25 -20.47
CA ARG A 105 -11.91 -2.55 -20.26
C ARG A 105 -13.12 -2.69 -21.19
N ASP A 106 -14.00 -1.70 -21.20
CA ASP A 106 -15.28 -1.77 -21.92
C ASP A 106 -15.07 -1.70 -23.45
N GLU A 107 -14.13 -0.90 -23.93
CA GLU A 107 -13.84 -0.77 -25.36
C GLU A 107 -13.16 -2.01 -25.95
N HIS A 108 -12.21 -2.61 -25.21
CA HIS A 108 -11.39 -3.72 -25.74
C HIS A 108 -11.73 -5.09 -25.14
N GLN A 109 -12.72 -5.15 -24.23
CA GLN A 109 -13.19 -6.38 -23.58
C GLN A 109 -12.04 -7.18 -22.92
N LEU A 110 -11.20 -6.46 -22.17
CA LEU A 110 -9.99 -7.00 -21.52
C LEU A 110 -9.99 -6.79 -20.01
N ALA A 111 -9.18 -7.54 -19.28
CA ALA A 111 -8.95 -7.31 -17.85
C ALA A 111 -7.88 -6.21 -17.65
N VAL A 112 -8.03 -5.38 -16.62
CA VAL A 112 -7.02 -4.40 -16.22
C VAL A 112 -6.50 -4.75 -14.82
N ILE A 113 -5.20 -5.01 -14.71
CA ILE A 113 -4.50 -5.17 -13.43
C ILE A 113 -3.68 -3.92 -13.19
N VAL A 114 -3.83 -3.34 -12.01
CA VAL A 114 -3.09 -2.16 -11.58
C VAL A 114 -2.29 -2.50 -10.33
N VAL A 115 -0.97 -2.41 -10.42
CA VAL A 115 -0.08 -2.54 -9.26
C VAL A 115 -0.01 -1.19 -8.57
N HIS A 116 -0.27 -1.18 -7.26
CA HIS A 116 -0.26 0.04 -6.46
C HIS A 116 0.33 -0.20 -5.08
N HIS A 117 0.89 0.87 -4.50
CA HIS A 117 1.54 0.84 -3.21
C HIS A 117 0.53 0.80 -2.06
N THR A 118 0.93 0.18 -0.94
CA THR A 118 0.25 0.35 0.34
C THR A 118 0.76 1.60 1.07
N LYS A 119 -0.05 2.17 1.97
CA LYS A 119 0.34 3.26 2.85
C LYS A 119 1.45 2.83 3.83
N LYS A 120 2.29 3.78 4.26
CA LYS A 120 3.31 3.52 5.29
C LYS A 120 2.65 3.03 6.59
N GLY A 121 3.28 2.07 7.25
CA GLY A 121 2.82 1.52 8.53
C GLY A 121 1.74 0.44 8.44
N SER A 122 1.29 0.05 7.24
CA SER A 122 0.35 -1.07 7.06
C SER A 122 0.90 -2.42 7.50
N ARG A 123 2.24 -2.57 7.61
CA ARG A 123 2.91 -3.84 7.97
C ARG A 123 2.44 -4.46 9.30
N TYR A 124 1.92 -3.62 10.21
CA TYR A 124 1.41 -4.03 11.53
C TYR A 124 -0.12 -4.20 11.57
N GLN A 125 -0.82 -4.13 10.43
CA GLN A 125 -2.29 -4.19 10.34
C GLN A 125 -2.71 -5.43 9.55
N GLY A 126 -3.87 -6.02 9.81
CA GLY A 126 -4.48 -7.03 8.92
C GLY A 126 -4.44 -6.62 7.44
N LEU A 127 -4.36 -7.59 6.52
CA LEU A 127 -4.47 -7.28 5.09
C LEU A 127 -5.90 -6.80 4.83
N HIS A 128 -6.02 -5.55 4.37
CA HIS A 128 -7.29 -4.83 4.32
C HIS A 128 -7.32 -3.84 3.17
N ASN A 129 -8.50 -3.63 2.60
CA ASN A 129 -8.70 -2.71 1.48
C ASN A 129 -8.21 -1.28 1.77
N ASP A 130 -8.33 -0.85 3.03
CA ASP A 130 -7.91 0.49 3.49
C ASP A 130 -6.39 0.65 3.62
N ASN A 131 -5.60 -0.40 3.38
CA ASN A 131 -4.14 -0.32 3.39
C ASN A 131 -3.57 0.27 2.11
N MET A 132 -4.35 0.32 1.04
CA MET A 132 -3.93 0.93 -0.22
C MET A 132 -3.64 2.42 -0.05
N ARG A 133 -2.60 2.91 -0.75
CA ARG A 133 -2.16 4.31 -0.67
C ARG A 133 -3.11 5.25 -1.43
N GLY A 134 -3.29 6.46 -0.91
CA GLY A 134 -4.05 7.52 -1.57
C GLY A 134 -5.54 7.48 -1.25
N SER A 135 -6.36 7.99 -2.16
CA SER A 135 -7.81 7.98 -2.03
C SER A 135 -8.38 6.56 -2.02
N GLY A 136 -9.37 6.31 -1.16
CA GLY A 136 -10.13 5.05 -1.13
C GLY A 136 -10.94 4.75 -2.40
N VAL A 137 -10.98 5.68 -3.36
CA VAL A 137 -11.66 5.54 -4.66
C VAL A 137 -11.20 4.29 -5.40
N PHE A 138 -9.90 3.98 -5.44
CA PHE A 138 -9.40 2.79 -6.14
C PHE A 138 -10.00 1.51 -5.55
N GLY A 139 -9.93 1.38 -4.23
CA GLY A 139 -10.43 0.23 -3.50
C GLY A 139 -11.95 0.08 -3.64
N ALA A 140 -12.67 1.19 -3.67
CA ALA A 140 -14.12 1.21 -3.88
C ALA A 140 -14.52 0.86 -5.33
N ALA A 141 -13.79 1.37 -6.32
CA ALA A 141 -14.12 1.22 -7.74
C ALA A 141 -13.76 -0.17 -8.29
N ALA A 142 -12.60 -0.71 -7.90
CA ALA A 142 -12.10 -1.99 -8.40
C ALA A 142 -13.05 -3.16 -8.15
N ASP A 143 -13.12 -4.10 -9.09
CA ASP A 143 -13.91 -5.33 -8.94
C ASP A 143 -13.26 -6.29 -7.94
N THR A 144 -11.93 -6.34 -7.91
CA THR A 144 -11.14 -7.20 -7.03
C THR A 144 -9.93 -6.44 -6.52
N ASN A 145 -9.66 -6.55 -5.22
CA ASN A 145 -8.43 -6.05 -4.62
C ASN A 145 -7.69 -7.20 -3.97
N MET A 146 -6.39 -7.25 -4.18
CA MET A 146 -5.49 -8.21 -3.56
C MET A 146 -4.33 -7.45 -2.93
N GLU A 147 -4.00 -7.79 -1.69
CA GLU A 147 -2.85 -7.24 -0.99
C GLU A 147 -1.77 -8.33 -0.91
N LEU A 148 -0.58 -8.02 -1.40
CA LEU A 148 0.63 -8.84 -1.22
C LEU A 148 1.51 -8.16 -0.18
N ARG A 149 1.97 -8.91 0.81
CA ARG A 149 2.83 -8.38 1.88
C ARG A 149 3.99 -9.31 2.18
N ARG A 150 5.12 -8.75 2.61
CA ARG A 150 6.20 -9.51 3.26
C ARG A 150 5.76 -10.04 4.62
N SER A 151 6.06 -11.31 4.88
CA SER A 151 5.86 -11.93 6.19
C SER A 151 6.90 -11.37 7.16
N GLU A 152 6.45 -10.97 8.36
CA GLU A 152 7.34 -10.53 9.44
C GLU A 152 7.94 -11.74 10.19
N LYS A 153 7.33 -12.92 10.07
CA LYS A 153 7.85 -14.20 10.59
C LYS A 153 9.04 -14.72 9.79
N ASP A 154 9.05 -14.47 8.48
CA ASP A 154 10.10 -14.91 7.56
C ASP A 154 10.15 -13.95 6.34
N ILE A 155 11.27 -13.26 6.19
CA ILE A 155 11.48 -12.24 5.15
C ILE A 155 11.50 -12.81 3.73
N SER A 156 11.71 -14.12 3.56
CA SER A 156 11.65 -14.81 2.26
C SER A 156 10.20 -15.09 1.81
N GLN A 157 9.25 -14.99 2.75
CA GLN A 157 7.84 -15.30 2.53
C GLN A 157 7.00 -14.06 2.27
N ARG A 158 5.88 -14.26 1.57
CA ARG A 158 4.83 -13.27 1.35
C ARG A 158 3.47 -13.84 1.73
N ILE A 159 2.57 -12.99 2.19
CA ILE A 159 1.16 -13.30 2.33
C ILE A 159 0.42 -12.59 1.21
N LEU A 160 -0.44 -13.30 0.49
CA LEU A 160 -1.33 -12.73 -0.51
C LEU A 160 -2.78 -12.99 -0.11
N LYS A 161 -3.59 -11.93 -0.01
CA LYS A 161 -5.00 -12.03 0.38
C LYS A 161 -5.88 -11.17 -0.53
N PRO A 162 -7.00 -11.71 -1.06
CA PRO A 162 -8.03 -10.89 -1.66
C PRO A 162 -8.76 -10.07 -0.59
N THR A 163 -8.55 -8.76 -0.58
CA THR A 163 -9.20 -7.83 0.35
C THR A 163 -10.57 -7.37 -0.15
N LYS A 164 -10.92 -7.66 -1.42
CA LYS A 164 -12.25 -7.43 -1.99
C LYS A 164 -12.48 -8.37 -3.18
N LEU A 165 -13.69 -8.93 -3.30
CA LEU A 165 -14.16 -9.68 -4.46
C LEU A 165 -15.61 -9.27 -4.77
N ARG A 166 -15.87 -8.54 -5.87
CA ARG A 166 -17.23 -8.12 -6.25
C ARG A 166 -18.11 -9.28 -6.72
N TYR A 167 -17.52 -10.25 -7.42
CA TYR A 167 -18.23 -11.38 -8.02
C TYR A 167 -17.86 -12.73 -7.38
N GLY A 168 -17.16 -12.69 -6.25
CA GLY A 168 -16.69 -13.88 -5.54
C GLY A 168 -17.36 -14.05 -4.18
N LYS A 169 -17.31 -15.29 -3.65
CA LYS A 169 -17.72 -15.59 -2.27
C LYS A 169 -16.63 -15.15 -1.29
N ASP A 170 -17.01 -14.70 -0.10
CA ASP A 170 -16.06 -14.31 0.95
C ASP A 170 -15.15 -15.47 1.39
N ALA A 171 -15.61 -16.72 1.33
CA ALA A 171 -14.77 -17.89 1.59
C ALA A 171 -13.56 -18.00 0.65
N MET A 172 -13.55 -17.31 -0.49
CA MET A 172 -12.41 -17.27 -1.41
C MET A 172 -11.38 -16.19 -1.07
N ARG A 173 -11.55 -15.47 0.05
CA ARG A 173 -10.66 -14.39 0.51
C ARG A 173 -9.64 -14.86 1.55
N GLU A 174 -9.39 -16.15 1.60
CA GLU A 174 -8.37 -16.76 2.45
C GLU A 174 -6.98 -16.25 2.09
N ALA A 175 -6.18 -15.96 3.11
CA ALA A 175 -4.79 -15.56 2.93
C ALA A 175 -3.95 -16.76 2.50
N ARG A 176 -3.04 -16.55 1.54
CA ARG A 176 -2.13 -17.59 1.05
C ARG A 176 -0.69 -17.25 1.35
N LEU A 177 0.06 -18.25 1.78
CA LEU A 177 1.50 -18.14 2.02
C LEU A 177 2.26 -18.45 0.74
N LEU A 178 3.12 -17.52 0.34
CA LEU A 178 4.01 -17.66 -0.81
C LEU A 178 5.46 -17.55 -0.34
N SER A 179 6.39 -18.23 -1.02
CA SER A 179 7.83 -17.95 -0.88
C SER A 179 8.40 -17.47 -2.22
N LEU A 180 9.20 -16.42 -2.19
CA LEU A 180 9.90 -15.93 -3.39
C LEU A 180 11.24 -16.65 -3.52
N CYS A 181 11.52 -17.20 -4.70
CA CYS A 181 12.85 -17.70 -5.02
C CYS A 181 13.73 -16.54 -5.51
N ASP A 182 14.77 -16.18 -4.78
CA ASP A 182 15.59 -15.00 -5.09
C ASP A 182 16.39 -15.11 -6.40
N THR A 183 16.62 -16.33 -6.90
CA THR A 183 17.34 -16.56 -8.16
C THR A 183 16.42 -16.51 -9.37
N THR A 184 15.29 -17.21 -9.31
CA THR A 184 14.36 -17.33 -10.44
C THR A 184 13.26 -16.29 -10.43
N LEU A 185 13.08 -15.58 -9.30
CA LEU A 185 12.01 -14.62 -9.01
C LEU A 185 10.59 -15.19 -9.10
N TRP A 186 10.45 -16.52 -9.12
CA TRP A 186 9.15 -17.19 -9.06
C TRP A 186 8.64 -17.32 -7.64
N PHE A 187 7.33 -17.13 -7.48
CA PHE A 187 6.62 -17.49 -6.26
C PHE A 187 6.28 -18.98 -6.24
N ARG A 188 6.49 -19.61 -5.09
CA ARG A 188 5.91 -20.91 -4.75
C ARG A 188 4.75 -20.69 -3.79
N ASP A 189 3.62 -21.32 -4.08
CA ASP A 189 2.40 -21.28 -3.26
C ASP A 189 2.41 -22.44 -2.25
N HIS A 190 2.26 -22.10 -0.96
CA HIS A 190 2.22 -23.06 0.15
C HIS A 190 0.80 -23.29 0.68
N GLY A 191 -0.21 -22.69 0.06
CA GLY A 191 -1.60 -22.86 0.48
C GLY A 191 -2.09 -21.79 1.43
N ALA A 192 -3.20 -22.11 2.09
CA ALA A 192 -3.83 -21.28 3.11
C ALA A 192 -2.88 -20.99 4.28
N THR A 193 -2.99 -19.80 4.86
CA THR A 193 -2.29 -19.45 6.11
C THR A 193 -3.14 -18.49 6.95
N ASP A 194 -2.86 -18.45 8.25
CA ASP A 194 -3.39 -17.43 9.15
C ASP A 194 -2.56 -16.14 9.00
N GLU A 195 -3.20 -15.03 8.62
CA GLU A 195 -2.50 -13.76 8.44
C GLU A 195 -1.88 -13.23 9.73
N GLU A 196 -2.48 -13.51 10.89
CA GLU A 196 -2.01 -13.02 12.19
C GLU A 196 -0.65 -13.60 12.57
N GLU A 197 -0.28 -14.77 12.05
CA GLU A 197 1.04 -15.36 12.27
C GLU A 197 2.17 -14.61 11.56
N HIS A 198 1.84 -13.82 10.55
CA HIS A 198 2.79 -13.21 9.64
C HIS A 198 2.78 -11.68 9.68
N ILE A 199 1.84 -11.08 10.41
CA ILE A 199 1.78 -9.65 10.67
C ILE A 199 2.66 -9.33 11.87
N GLY A 200 3.45 -8.27 11.76
CA GLY A 200 4.30 -7.82 12.86
C GLY A 200 3.42 -7.40 14.03
N LYS A 201 3.70 -7.94 15.21
CA LYS A 201 3.14 -7.36 16.43
C LYS A 201 3.75 -5.98 16.57
N ARG A 202 2.90 -4.98 16.76
CA ARG A 202 3.37 -3.64 17.13
C ARG A 202 3.94 -3.76 18.54
N GLU A 203 5.22 -4.09 18.67
CA GLU A 203 5.94 -3.68 19.86
C GLU A 203 5.71 -2.18 19.98
N LYS A 204 5.40 -1.69 21.19
CA LYS A 204 5.41 -0.26 21.46
C LYS A 204 6.88 0.20 21.38
N GLU A 205 7.48 0.14 20.20
CA GLU A 205 8.76 0.78 19.98
C GLU A 205 8.53 2.27 20.17
N PRO A 206 9.28 2.92 21.09
CA PRO A 206 9.17 4.35 21.28
C PRO A 206 9.53 5.01 19.96
N THR A 207 8.57 5.67 19.32
CA THR A 207 8.80 6.53 18.16
C THR A 207 9.88 7.54 18.52
N SER A 208 11.10 7.29 18.03
CA SER A 208 12.17 8.27 17.79
C SER A 208 12.31 9.36 18.85
N GLN A 209 12.53 9.08 20.14
CA GLN A 209 12.71 10.11 21.20
C GLN A 209 11.83 11.36 21.00
N GLU A 210 10.59 11.21 20.50
CA GLU A 210 9.66 12.33 20.38
C GLU A 210 9.12 12.54 21.79
N ALA A 211 9.88 13.24 22.60
CA ALA A 211 9.59 13.52 23.98
C ALA A 211 9.66 15.04 24.18
N ILE A 212 8.57 15.60 24.70
CA ILE A 212 8.56 16.94 25.25
C ILE A 212 8.53 16.74 26.76
N ASP A 213 9.52 17.26 27.48
CA ASP A 213 9.36 17.40 28.93
C ASP A 213 8.44 18.59 29.19
N PHE A 214 7.17 18.31 29.44
CA PHE A 214 6.17 19.34 29.73
C PHE A 214 6.51 20.16 30.99
N ARG A 215 7.41 19.68 31.86
CA ARG A 215 7.90 20.42 33.03
C ARG A 215 8.87 21.55 32.67
N GLU A 216 9.55 21.46 31.51
CA GLU A 216 10.45 22.52 31.05
C GLU A 216 9.70 23.67 30.36
N ILE A 217 8.49 23.41 29.87
CA ILE A 217 7.69 24.37 29.08
C ILE A 217 6.46 24.91 29.83
N LEU A 218 6.02 24.26 30.91
CA LEU A 218 4.90 24.67 31.75
C LEU A 218 5.34 24.85 33.20
N LYS A 219 4.78 25.83 33.90
CA LYS A 219 4.99 25.99 35.34
C LYS A 219 4.01 25.12 36.14
N GLU A 220 4.44 24.65 37.31
CA GLU A 220 3.59 23.92 38.24
C GLU A 220 2.36 24.75 38.63
N GLY A 221 1.17 24.14 38.60
CA GLY A 221 -0.12 24.83 38.82
C GLY A 221 -0.63 25.70 37.66
N GLU A 222 0.17 25.96 36.62
CA GLU A 222 -0.20 26.79 35.46
C GLU A 222 -1.28 26.11 34.60
N VAL A 223 -2.39 26.82 34.32
CA VAL A 223 -3.42 26.35 33.38
C VAL A 223 -3.16 26.97 32.01
N VAL A 224 -2.80 26.14 31.03
CA VAL A 224 -2.39 26.57 29.70
C VAL A 224 -3.31 26.02 28.62
N ALA A 225 -3.69 26.86 27.67
CA ALA A 225 -4.50 26.46 26.53
C ALA A 225 -3.69 25.65 25.51
N ARG A 226 -4.33 24.73 24.80
CA ARG A 226 -3.72 23.90 23.74
C ARG A 226 -2.89 24.71 22.75
N LYS A 227 -3.45 25.83 22.28
CA LYS A 227 -2.79 26.73 21.31
C LYS A 227 -1.47 27.27 21.85
N GLU A 228 -1.44 27.57 23.15
CA GLU A 228 -0.25 28.11 23.81
C GLU A 228 0.80 27.01 24.04
N ILE A 229 0.39 25.78 24.37
CA ILE A 229 1.31 24.63 24.41
C ILE A 229 1.99 24.42 23.05
N ILE A 230 1.23 24.49 21.95
CA ILE A 230 1.77 24.37 20.59
C ILE A 230 2.81 25.45 20.30
N ASN A 231 2.52 26.71 20.67
CA ASN A 231 3.47 27.81 20.51
C ASN A 231 4.77 27.56 21.29
N ARG A 232 4.68 27.08 22.54
CA ARG A 232 5.84 26.77 23.38
C ARG A 232 6.65 25.57 22.88
N CYS A 233 6.04 24.69 22.10
CA CYS A 233 6.71 23.56 21.47
C CYS A 233 7.31 23.89 20.09
N ALA A 234 7.24 25.15 19.62
CA ALA A 234 7.68 25.53 18.28
C ALA A 234 9.16 25.21 18.00
N SER A 235 10.01 25.26 19.03
CA SER A 235 11.45 24.94 18.92
C SER A 235 11.75 23.46 18.68
N TYR A 236 10.77 22.57 18.88
CA TYR A 236 10.92 21.13 18.68
C TYR A 236 10.64 20.69 17.24
N GLU A 237 10.21 21.60 16.36
CA GLU A 237 9.89 21.34 14.95
C GLU A 237 8.89 20.19 14.71
N TYR A 238 8.12 19.82 15.73
CA TYR A 238 7.13 18.75 15.64
C TYR A 238 5.83 19.21 14.96
N SER A 239 5.22 18.29 14.22
CA SER A 239 3.90 18.53 13.65
C SER A 239 2.84 18.72 14.75
N MET A 240 1.78 19.49 14.47
CA MET A 240 0.65 19.65 15.41
C MET A 240 0.07 18.31 15.87
N LYS A 241 0.02 17.32 14.97
CA LYS A 241 -0.48 15.98 15.27
C LYS A 241 0.42 15.21 16.24
N THR A 242 1.74 15.43 16.14
CA THR A 242 2.72 14.87 17.07
C THR A 242 2.57 15.50 18.45
N ILE A 243 2.47 16.82 18.54
CA ILE A 243 2.27 17.53 19.82
C ILE A 243 0.97 17.07 20.51
N ASP A 244 -0.12 16.92 19.76
CA ASP A 244 -1.39 16.41 20.31
C ASP A 244 -1.27 14.99 20.87
N ARG A 245 -0.55 14.12 20.16
CA ARG A 245 -0.23 12.76 20.63
C ARG A 245 0.56 12.79 21.93
N LEU A 246 1.55 13.68 22.04
CA LEU A 246 2.39 13.82 23.24
C LEU A 246 1.63 14.42 24.43
N ILE A 247 0.75 15.39 24.20
CA ILE A 247 -0.17 15.90 25.24
C ILE A 247 -1.05 14.75 25.76
N GLN A 248 -1.60 13.93 24.86
CA GLN A 248 -2.43 12.79 25.25
C GLN A 248 -1.64 11.76 26.09
N GLN A 249 -0.42 11.44 25.68
CA GLN A 249 0.47 10.53 26.44
C GLN A 249 0.85 11.10 27.81
N ALA A 250 1.15 12.39 27.90
CA ALA A 250 1.44 13.06 29.17
C ALA A 250 0.24 13.04 30.12
N ARG A 251 -0.99 13.07 29.59
CA ARG A 251 -2.20 12.90 30.40
C ARG A 251 -2.40 11.48 30.91
N GLU A 252 -2.18 10.49 30.05
CA GLU A 252 -2.24 9.07 30.42
C GLU A 252 -1.21 8.72 31.49
N ASN A 253 -0.04 9.37 31.44
CA ASN A 253 1.06 9.19 32.40
C ASN A 253 0.96 10.10 33.64
N GLY A 254 -0.13 10.88 33.80
CA GLY A 254 -0.35 11.74 34.98
C GLY A 254 0.53 12.98 35.06
N ILE A 255 1.23 13.36 33.99
CA ILE A 255 2.05 14.59 33.95
C ILE A 255 1.16 15.82 33.71
N LEU A 256 0.13 15.68 32.87
CA LEU A 256 -0.81 16.74 32.56
C LEU A 256 -2.24 16.37 32.96
N GLN A 257 -2.93 17.28 33.63
CA GLN A 257 -4.35 17.18 33.93
C GLN A 257 -5.16 18.05 32.96
N LYS A 258 -6.27 17.52 32.43
CA LYS A 258 -7.22 18.33 31.66
C LYS A 258 -8.14 19.06 32.64
N VAL A 259 -8.09 20.38 32.64
CA VAL A 259 -8.89 21.23 33.55
C VAL A 259 -10.19 21.69 32.88
N ASP A 260 -10.16 21.90 31.56
CA ASP A 260 -11.31 22.38 30.78
C ASP A 260 -11.12 21.98 29.30
N THR A 261 -12.10 22.28 28.43
CA THR A 261 -12.03 22.05 27.00
C THR A 261 -10.83 22.76 26.39
N GLY A 262 -9.81 21.97 26.02
CA GLY A 262 -8.58 22.48 25.43
C GLY A 262 -7.64 23.20 26.40
N LYS A 263 -7.81 23.06 27.72
CA LYS A 263 -6.89 23.61 28.73
C LYS A 263 -6.31 22.51 29.61
N PHE A 264 -5.01 22.60 29.88
CA PHE A 264 -4.23 21.60 30.59
C PHE A 264 -3.42 22.25 31.71
N ARG A 265 -3.13 21.49 32.76
CA ARG A 265 -2.29 21.91 33.89
C ARG A 265 -1.26 20.84 34.16
N LEU A 266 -0.05 21.24 34.56
CA LEU A 266 0.97 20.32 35.06
C LEU A 266 0.56 19.81 36.46
N GLU A 267 0.52 18.49 36.66
CA GLU A 267 0.26 17.95 38.01
C GLU A 267 1.42 18.23 38.96
N GLU A 268 1.08 18.53 40.22
CA GLU A 268 2.06 18.74 41.27
C GLU A 268 2.80 17.42 41.56
N SER A 269 4.12 17.50 41.64
CA SER A 269 4.91 16.33 41.99
C SER A 269 4.64 15.93 43.43
N ASN A 270 3.84 14.88 43.64
CA ASN A 270 3.75 14.21 44.95
C ASN A 270 5.07 13.47 45.22
N LEU A 271 6.13 14.20 45.52
CA LEU A 271 7.26 13.69 46.31
C LEU A 271 6.79 13.61 47.76
N LEU A 272 5.90 12.64 48.03
CA LEU A 272 5.74 12.12 49.37
C LEU A 272 7.04 11.40 49.71
N TYR A 273 7.79 12.02 50.61
CA TYR A 273 8.93 11.43 51.30
C TYR A 273 8.58 10.02 51.79
N ALA A 274 9.55 9.12 51.61
CA ALA A 274 9.63 7.83 52.30
C ALA A 274 9.61 8.00 53.82
#